data_AF-U4UWC0-F1
#
_entry.id   AF-U4UWC0-F1
#
_cell.length_a   1.000
_cell.length_b   1.000
_cell.length_c   1.000
_cell.angle_alpha   90.00
_cell.angle_beta   90.00
_cell.angle_gamma   90.00
#
_symmetry.space_group_name_H-M   'P 1'
#
loop_
_entity.id
_entity.type
_entity.pdbx_description
1 polymer ?
#
loop_
_entity_poly.entity_id
_entity_poly.type
_entity_poly.pdbx_seq_one_letter_code
_entity_poly.pdbx_strand_id
1 'polypeptide(L)'
;MKKFLGIAIISAIVAGAFVTTDAVGSAIDLMALIFVLGIGIGHSMSARANESAITRFGDGCVRAGWLGLLVGLVIMTSTLEPTLDAMLPAIAVALLTPLYGYFFKILAMQLD
;
A
#
# COMPACT_ATOMS: atom_id res chain seq x y z
N MET A 1 -4.43 -12.38 -21.86
CA MET A 1 -2.97 -12.15 -22.11
C MET A 1 -2.58 -10.69 -21.87
N LYS A 2 -3.24 -9.70 -22.48
CA LYS A 2 -2.90 -8.27 -22.33
C LYS A 2 -2.89 -7.76 -20.87
N LYS A 3 -3.88 -8.16 -20.06
CA LYS A 3 -3.96 -7.79 -18.63
C LYS A 3 -2.78 -8.25 -17.78
N PHE A 4 -2.31 -9.47 -18.00
CA PHE A 4 -1.16 -10.03 -17.27
C PHE A 4 0.17 -9.38 -17.70
N LEU A 5 0.28 -8.99 -18.97
CA LEU A 5 1.42 -8.19 -19.43
C LEU A 5 1.43 -6.81 -18.77
N GLY A 6 0.28 -6.15 -18.65
CA GLY A 6 0.16 -4.88 -17.92
C GLY A 6 0.60 -5.00 -16.47
N ILE A 7 0.11 -6.02 -15.75
CA ILE A 7 0.51 -6.32 -14.37
C ILE A 7 2.02 -6.54 -14.26
N ALA A 8 2.61 -7.31 -15.18
CA ALA A 8 4.05 -7.57 -15.19
C ALA A 8 4.86 -6.28 -15.39
N ILE A 9 4.45 -5.41 -16.32
CA ILE A 9 5.11 -4.13 -16.58
C ILE A 9 5.03 -3.21 -15.35
N ILE A 10 3.83 -3.04 -14.77
CA ILE A 10 3.63 -2.21 -13.58
C ILE A 10 4.50 -2.71 -12.42
N SER A 11 4.49 -4.02 -12.17
CA SER A 11 5.27 -4.63 -11.09
C SER A 11 6.76 -4.48 -11.34
N ALA A 12 7.23 -4.68 -12.58
CA ALA A 12 8.63 -4.53 -12.94
C ALA A 12 9.13 -3.08 -12.79
N ILE A 13 8.32 -2.08 -13.15
CA ILE A 13 8.68 -0.66 -12.99
C ILE A 13 8.79 -0.29 -11.51
N VAL A 14 7.79 -0.67 -10.71
CA VAL A 14 7.79 -0.36 -9.27
C VAL A 14 8.92 -1.09 -8.55
N ALA A 15 9.10 -2.39 -8.80
CA ALA A 15 10.21 -3.15 -8.23
C ALA A 15 11.57 -2.61 -8.70
N GLY A 16 11.68 -2.27 -10.00
CA GLY A 16 12.89 -1.71 -10.60
C GLY A 16 13.36 -0.44 -9.88
N ALA A 17 12.46 0.45 -9.48
CA ALA A 17 12.81 1.67 -8.75
C ALA A 17 13.53 1.38 -7.41
N PHE A 18 13.12 0.33 -6.69
CA PHE A 18 13.75 -0.09 -5.44
C PHE A 18 15.04 -0.89 -5.68
N VAL A 19 15.08 -1.73 -6.72
CA VAL A 19 16.27 -2.51 -7.08
C VAL A 19 17.41 -1.60 -7.51
N THR A 20 17.15 -0.56 -8.31
CA THR A 20 18.20 0.36 -8.79
C THR A 20 18.83 1.24 -7.71
N THR A 21 18.24 1.26 -6.51
CA THR A 21 18.70 2.05 -5.37
C THR A 21 19.15 1.18 -4.20
N ASP A 22 19.25 -0.15 -4.40
CA ASP A 22 19.53 -1.15 -3.34
C ASP A 22 18.57 -1.05 -2.13
N ALA A 23 17.35 -0.52 -2.36
CA ALA A 23 16.38 -0.20 -1.32
C ALA A 23 15.28 -1.25 -1.14
N VAL A 24 15.46 -2.46 -1.68
CA VAL A 24 14.44 -3.53 -1.65
C VAL A 24 14.03 -3.89 -0.21
N GLY A 25 14.98 -3.93 0.72
CA GLY A 25 14.69 -4.20 2.14
C GLY A 25 13.78 -3.14 2.77
N SER A 26 13.94 -1.88 2.40
CA SER A 26 13.11 -0.76 2.87
C SER A 26 11.76 -0.67 2.15
N ALA A 27 11.61 -1.36 1.02
CA ALA A 27 10.39 -1.35 0.22
C ALA A 27 9.34 -2.36 0.72
N ILE A 28 9.72 -3.28 1.61
CA ILE A 28 8.89 -4.41 2.05
C ILE A 28 8.76 -4.38 3.57
N ASP A 29 7.58 -4.00 4.05
CA ASP A 29 7.18 -4.11 5.44
C ASP A 29 5.91 -4.96 5.56
N LEU A 30 6.00 -6.05 6.34
CA LEU A 30 4.92 -7.03 6.47
C LEU A 30 3.70 -6.44 7.17
N MET A 31 3.88 -5.59 8.19
CA MET A 31 2.76 -5.02 8.94
C MET A 31 2.01 -3.98 8.11
N ALA A 32 2.73 -3.15 7.35
CA ALA A 32 2.13 -2.23 6.38
C ALA A 32 1.36 -2.99 5.28
N LEU A 33 1.90 -4.11 4.78
CA LEU A 33 1.19 -4.98 3.83
C LEU A 33 -0.09 -5.56 4.42
N ILE A 34 -0.03 -6.11 5.64
CA ILE A 34 -1.20 -6.66 6.33
C ILE A 34 -2.26 -5.58 6.56
N PHE A 35 -1.86 -4.38 6.96
CA PHE A 35 -2.77 -3.27 7.18
C PHE A 35 -3.55 -2.92 5.90
N VAL A 36 -2.83 -2.75 4.79
CA VAL A 36 -3.44 -2.38 3.50
C VAL A 36 -4.30 -3.51 2.95
N LEU A 37 -3.78 -4.75 2.91
CA LEU A 37 -4.50 -5.90 2.39
C LEU A 37 -5.71 -6.27 3.25
N GLY A 38 -5.58 -6.23 4.57
CA GLY A 38 -6.66 -6.55 5.51
C GLY A 38 -7.86 -5.62 5.35
N ILE A 39 -7.63 -4.31 5.31
CA ILE A 39 -8.70 -3.33 5.08
C ILE A 39 -9.24 -3.44 3.64
N GLY A 40 -8.36 -3.66 2.64
CA GLY A 40 -8.75 -3.89 1.25
C GLY A 40 -9.71 -5.08 1.10
N ILE A 41 -9.37 -6.22 1.70
CA ILE A 41 -10.19 -7.43 1.72
C ILE A 41 -11.51 -7.15 2.44
N GLY A 42 -11.48 -6.57 3.65
CA GLY A 42 -12.70 -6.22 4.39
C GLY A 42 -13.64 -5.31 3.59
N HIS A 43 -13.09 -4.33 2.88
CA HIS A 43 -13.87 -3.40 2.05
C HIS A 43 -14.42 -4.06 0.76
N SER A 44 -13.75 -5.11 0.24
CA SER A 44 -14.29 -5.91 -0.88
C SER A 44 -15.50 -6.76 -0.46
N MET A 45 -15.53 -7.23 0.78
CA MET A 45 -16.64 -8.03 1.31
C MET A 45 -17.95 -7.23 1.47
N SER A 46 -17.87 -5.90 1.47
CA SER A 46 -19.05 -5.02 1.49
C SER A 46 -19.56 -4.66 0.09
N ALA A 47 -19.11 -5.34 -0.97
CA ALA A 47 -19.58 -5.10 -2.33
C ALA A 47 -21.06 -5.49 -2.47
N ARG A 48 -21.83 -4.60 -3.11
CA ARG A 48 -23.23 -4.87 -3.45
C ARG A 48 -23.33 -5.76 -4.69
N ALA A 49 -24.50 -6.35 -4.92
CA ALA A 49 -24.74 -7.29 -6.03
C ALA A 49 -24.40 -6.74 -7.44
N ASN A 50 -24.40 -5.42 -7.62
CA ASN A 50 -24.08 -4.74 -8.88
C ASN A 50 -22.70 -4.04 -8.88
N GLU A 51 -21.85 -4.30 -7.87
CA GLU A 51 -20.51 -3.71 -7.76
C GLU A 51 -19.43 -4.76 -7.95
N SER A 52 -18.31 -4.38 -8.57
CA SER A 52 -17.14 -5.26 -8.63
C SER A 52 -16.44 -5.31 -7.27
N ALA A 53 -16.34 -6.52 -6.71
CA ALA A 53 -15.55 -6.78 -5.51
C ALA A 53 -14.05 -6.45 -5.72
N ILE A 54 -13.53 -6.61 -6.94
CA ILE A 54 -12.13 -6.29 -7.28
C ILE A 54 -11.93 -4.77 -7.26
N THR A 55 -12.83 -4.00 -7.86
CA THR A 55 -12.75 -2.53 -7.79
C THR A 55 -12.90 -2.04 -6.35
N ARG A 56 -13.81 -2.63 -5.56
CA ARG A 56 -13.92 -2.30 -4.12
C ARG A 56 -12.68 -2.68 -3.34
N PHE A 57 -12.04 -3.81 -3.62
CA PHE A 57 -10.77 -4.19 -3.01
C PHE A 57 -9.71 -3.10 -3.26
N GLY A 58 -9.53 -2.68 -4.51
CA GLY A 58 -8.58 -1.64 -4.86
C GLY A 58 -8.87 -0.31 -4.19
N ASP A 59 -10.14 0.12 -4.15
CA ASP A 59 -10.54 1.35 -3.43
C ASP A 59 -10.26 1.23 -1.93
N GLY A 60 -10.52 0.06 -1.36
CA GLY A 60 -10.21 -0.25 0.04
C GLY A 60 -8.72 -0.13 0.32
N CYS A 61 -7.86 -0.66 -0.57
CA CYS A 61 -6.41 -0.56 -0.44
C CYS A 61 -5.92 0.90 -0.43
N VAL A 62 -6.45 1.78 -1.30
CA VAL A 62 -6.09 3.21 -1.30
C VAL A 62 -6.52 3.90 -0.01
N ARG A 63 -7.76 3.64 0.44
CA ARG A 63 -8.25 4.19 1.71
C ARG A 63 -7.40 3.70 2.88
N ALA A 64 -7.05 2.42 2.91
CA ALA A 64 -6.15 1.83 3.89
C ALA A 64 -4.77 2.49 3.87
N GLY A 65 -4.24 2.77 2.67
CA GLY A 65 -2.94 3.43 2.53
C GLY A 65 -2.91 4.80 3.21
N TRP A 66 -3.92 5.63 2.96
CA TRP A 66 -4.07 6.93 3.61
C TRP A 66 -4.34 6.81 5.12
N LEU A 67 -5.17 5.85 5.55
CA LEU A 67 -5.38 5.59 6.97
C LEU A 67 -4.09 5.17 7.68
N GLY A 68 -3.28 4.30 7.08
CA GLY A 68 -1.99 3.87 7.63
C GLY A 68 -1.01 5.03 7.79
N LEU A 69 -0.97 5.94 6.81
CA LEU A 69 -0.17 7.17 6.90
C LEU A 69 -0.64 8.04 8.08
N LEU A 70 -1.94 8.27 8.20
CA LEU A 70 -2.50 9.08 9.31
C LEU A 70 -2.22 8.43 10.67
N VAL A 71 -2.38 7.11 10.80
CA VAL A 71 -2.06 6.38 12.03
C VAL A 71 -0.58 6.52 12.38
N GLY A 72 0.32 6.34 11.40
CA GLY A 72 1.75 6.52 11.60
C GLY A 72 2.11 7.93 12.04
N LEU A 73 1.53 8.96 11.41
CA LEU A 73 1.74 10.36 11.77
C LEU A 73 1.27 10.64 13.20
N VAL A 74 0.08 10.18 13.59
CA VAL A 74 -0.45 10.34 14.96
C VAL A 74 0.48 9.73 16.00
N ILE A 75 0.97 8.51 15.76
CA ILE A 75 1.90 7.82 16.66
C ILE A 75 3.21 8.63 16.78
N MET A 76 3.79 9.03 15.66
CA MET A 76 5.05 9.80 15.67
C MET A 76 4.91 11.13 16.43
N THR A 77 3.81 11.88 16.21
CA THR A 77 3.59 13.17 16.88
C THR A 77 3.20 13.04 18.36
N SER A 78 2.85 11.84 18.82
CA SER A 78 2.55 11.57 20.24
C SER A 78 3.80 11.35 21.10
N THR A 79 4.99 11.32 20.49
CA THR A 79 6.26 11.09 21.18
C THR A 79 6.83 12.43 21.69
N LEU A 80 7.15 12.51 22.99
CA LEU A 80 7.55 13.76 23.66
C LEU A 80 8.91 14.31 23.19
N GLU A 81 9.85 13.44 22.81
CA GLU A 81 11.20 13.80 22.36
C GLU A 81 11.66 12.85 21.22
N PRO A 82 11.11 12.99 20.00
CA PRO A 82 11.45 12.07 18.92
C PRO A 82 12.84 12.40 18.36
N THR A 83 13.70 11.38 18.23
CA THR A 83 14.96 11.50 17.50
C THR A 83 14.77 11.23 16.02
N LEU A 84 15.56 11.87 15.15
CA LEU A 84 15.48 11.61 13.71
C LEU A 84 15.73 10.14 13.37
N ASP A 85 16.64 9.48 14.08
CA ASP A 85 16.95 8.07 13.88
C ASP A 85 15.75 7.15 14.18
N ALA A 86 14.88 7.52 15.13
CA ALA A 86 13.65 6.80 15.42
C ALA A 86 12.52 7.17 14.44
N MET A 87 12.47 8.42 13.99
CA MET A 87 11.41 8.91 13.10
C MET A 87 11.57 8.44 11.66
N LEU A 88 12.79 8.43 11.11
CA LEU A 88 13.00 8.11 9.69
C LEU A 88 12.46 6.72 9.30
N PRO A 89 12.70 5.64 10.07
CA PRO A 89 12.09 4.34 9.80
C PRO A 89 10.56 4.36 9.92
N ALA A 90 10.01 5.06 10.91
CA ALA A 90 8.57 5.17 11.08
C ALA A 90 7.89 5.94 9.94
N ILE A 91 8.52 7.01 9.45
CA ILE A 91 8.09 7.75 8.25
C ILE A 91 8.14 6.83 7.04
N ALA A 92 9.22 6.06 6.85
CA ALA A 92 9.33 5.13 5.74
C ALA A 92 8.16 4.13 5.75
N VAL A 93 7.89 3.47 6.88
CA VAL A 93 6.77 2.52 7.02
C VAL A 93 5.41 3.20 6.79
N ALA A 94 5.20 4.41 7.31
CA ALA A 94 3.95 5.15 7.10
C ALA A 94 3.75 5.54 5.62
N LEU A 95 4.82 5.80 4.87
CA LEU A 95 4.78 6.09 3.43
C LEU A 95 4.62 4.83 2.57
N LEU A 96 5.01 3.65 3.08
CA LEU A 96 4.76 2.38 2.39
C LEU A 96 3.26 2.09 2.28
N THR A 97 2.42 2.52 3.23
CA THR A 97 0.98 2.19 3.17
C THR A 97 0.27 2.88 1.99
N PRO A 98 0.40 4.20 1.69
CA PRO A 98 -0.13 4.77 0.46
C PRO A 98 0.45 4.12 -0.80
N LEU A 99 1.77 3.85 -0.81
CA LEU A 99 2.43 3.20 -1.95
C LEU A 99 1.79 1.85 -2.24
N TYR A 100 1.65 0.98 -1.24
CA TYR A 100 0.98 -0.31 -1.38
C TYR A 100 -0.48 -0.15 -1.78
N GLY A 101 -1.19 0.81 -1.18
CA GLY A 101 -2.59 1.09 -1.48
C GLY A 101 -2.82 1.38 -2.97
N TYR A 102 -2.04 2.31 -3.53
CA TYR A 102 -2.11 2.63 -4.96
C TYR A 102 -1.59 1.53 -5.86
N PHE A 103 -0.52 0.83 -5.45
CA PHE A 103 0.00 -0.31 -6.19
C PHE A 103 -1.09 -1.38 -6.37
N PHE A 104 -1.72 -1.83 -5.29
CA PHE A 104 -2.80 -2.82 -5.35
C PHE A 104 -4.04 -2.31 -6.08
N LYS A 105 -4.37 -1.01 -5.97
CA LYS A 105 -5.46 -0.42 -6.77
C LYS A 105 -5.19 -0.52 -8.26
N ILE A 106 -3.97 -0.19 -8.70
CA ILE A 106 -3.61 -0.28 -10.12
C ILE A 106 -3.69 -1.74 -10.59
N LEU A 107 -3.20 -2.70 -9.79
CA LEU A 107 -3.32 -4.12 -10.13
C LEU A 107 -4.78 -4.57 -10.19
N ALA A 108 -5.63 -4.14 -9.24
CA ALA A 108 -7.05 -4.45 -9.22
C ALA A 108 -7.75 -3.95 -10.50
N MET A 109 -7.43 -2.73 -10.96
CA MET A 109 -7.98 -2.18 -12.21
C MET A 109 -7.57 -2.96 -13.47
N GLN A 110 -6.49 -3.76 -13.43
CA GLN A 110 -6.13 -4.64 -14.56
C GLN A 110 -6.92 -5.95 -14.55
N LEU A 111 -7.47 -6.34 -13.39
CA LEU A 111 -8.14 -7.63 -13.19
C LEU A 111 -9.65 -7.55 -13.30
N ASP A 112 -10.22 -6.37 -13.04
CA ASP A 112 -11.62 -6.03 -13.32
C ASP A 112 -11.88 -5.94 -14.84
#